data_AF-A0A4Q6IM38-F1
#
_entry.id   AF-A0A4Q6IM38-F1
#
_cell.length_a   1.000
_cell.length_b   1.000
_cell.length_c   1.000
_cell.angle_alpha   90.00
_cell.angle_beta   90.00
_cell.angle_gamma   90.00
#
_symmetry.space_group_name_H-M   'P 1'
#
loop_
_entity.id
_entity.type
_entity.pdbx_description
1 polymer ?
#
loop_
_entity_poly.entity_id
_entity_poly.type
_entity_poly.pdbx_seq_one_letter_code
_entity_poly.pdbx_strand_id
1 'polypeptide(L)'
;MPGHCVLPSPLATITRTVTVAAGRFAPGHLGELTAIVPFELVDAVLSETRVVQRRLRDLPSRVGVYFLLAMCMFPEVGYRLVWAKLTAGLSGMPVVRPSTKALRDLRRRLGSAPVRALFEVLAGPLARPTMPGVRFGPYRTVSFDGCSSIKVPDSERNRGWLGRCPHGGYPQVELMTLVETGTRAVIAAVFGPTREGETSYATRLLHHLSPEMLVLWDRGFDSNDFLTAAHATGAQVLAASASAAAHQSFKLSPTPPTSRSSAASRCASSKPR
;
A
#
# COMPACT_ATOMS: atom_id res chain seq x y z
N MET A 1 6.71 -23.90 -61.56
CA MET A 1 6.79 -22.89 -60.47
C MET A 1 5.57 -23.06 -59.58
N PRO A 2 5.67 -23.69 -58.41
CA PRO A 2 4.54 -23.77 -57.49
C PRO A 2 4.34 -22.41 -56.81
N GLY A 3 3.18 -21.79 -57.04
CA GLY A 3 2.79 -20.54 -56.39
C GLY A 3 2.46 -20.79 -54.92
N HIS A 4 3.31 -20.30 -54.03
CA HIS A 4 3.00 -20.25 -52.60
C HIS A 4 1.90 -19.22 -52.36
N CYS A 5 0.69 -19.70 -52.08
CA CYS A 5 -0.40 -18.89 -51.56
C CYS A 5 -0.09 -18.59 -50.09
N VAL A 6 0.42 -17.39 -49.80
CA VAL A 6 0.54 -16.89 -48.43
C VAL A 6 -0.86 -16.53 -47.96
N LEU A 7 -1.46 -17.39 -47.13
CA LEU A 7 -2.70 -17.03 -46.43
C LEU A 7 -2.43 -15.79 -45.56
N PRO A 8 -3.31 -14.78 -45.58
CA PRO A 8 -3.14 -13.61 -44.72
C PRO A 8 -3.16 -14.06 -43.25
N SER A 9 -2.23 -13.50 -42.47
CA SER A 9 -2.14 -13.74 -41.03
C SER A 9 -3.51 -13.48 -40.39
N PRO A 10 -4.05 -14.39 -39.55
CA PRO A 10 -5.32 -14.14 -38.90
C PRO A 10 -5.20 -12.87 -38.05
N LEU A 11 -6.00 -11.85 -38.40
CA LEU A 11 -6.20 -10.67 -37.58
C LEU A 11 -6.97 -11.10 -36.32
N ALA A 12 -6.25 -11.59 -35.32
CA ALA A 12 -6.79 -11.83 -34.00
C ALA A 12 -7.07 -10.47 -33.34
N THR A 13 -8.33 -10.03 -33.40
CA THR A 13 -8.79 -8.89 -32.62
C THR A 13 -9.04 -9.37 -31.20
N ILE A 14 -8.19 -8.99 -30.25
CA ILE A 14 -8.47 -9.19 -28.83
C ILE A 14 -9.55 -8.19 -28.44
N THR A 15 -10.80 -8.63 -28.36
CA THR A 15 -11.90 -7.82 -27.84
C THR A 15 -11.77 -7.74 -26.32
N ARG A 16 -11.26 -6.62 -25.81
CA ARG A 16 -11.28 -6.34 -24.36
C ARG A 16 -12.55 -5.58 -24.01
N THR A 17 -13.42 -6.19 -23.21
CA THR A 17 -14.55 -5.49 -22.60
C THR A 17 -14.06 -4.83 -21.32
N VAL A 18 -14.25 -3.51 -21.19
CA VAL A 18 -13.89 -2.76 -20.00
C VAL A 18 -15.15 -2.20 -19.36
N THR A 19 -15.46 -2.64 -18.15
CA THR A 19 -16.57 -2.07 -17.38
C THR A 19 -16.16 -0.72 -16.82
N VAL A 20 -16.92 0.32 -17.15
CA VAL A 20 -16.70 1.68 -16.66
C VAL A 20 -18.00 2.30 -16.16
N ALA A 21 -17.87 3.29 -15.29
CA ALA A 21 -19.00 4.11 -14.88
C ALA A 21 -19.55 4.93 -16.07
N ALA A 22 -20.83 5.28 -16.05
CA ALA A 22 -21.43 6.08 -17.11
C ALA A 22 -21.05 7.57 -17.05
N GLY A 23 -21.14 8.24 -18.20
CA GLY A 23 -21.05 9.70 -18.31
C GLY A 23 -19.72 10.28 -17.80
N ARG A 24 -19.80 11.33 -16.97
CA ARG A 24 -18.61 12.06 -16.47
C ARG A 24 -17.69 11.23 -15.57
N PHE A 25 -18.13 10.07 -15.11
CA PHE A 25 -17.30 9.15 -14.33
C PHE A 25 -16.57 8.11 -15.17
N ALA A 26 -16.88 7.99 -16.47
CA ALA A 26 -16.26 7.00 -17.35
C ALA A 26 -14.73 6.99 -17.33
N PRO A 27 -14.03 8.15 -17.26
CA PRO A 27 -12.56 8.16 -17.15
C PRO A 27 -11.99 7.61 -15.83
N GLY A 28 -12.81 7.39 -14.80
CA GLY A 28 -12.37 6.99 -13.47
C GLY A 28 -12.28 5.48 -13.31
N HIS A 29 -11.37 4.82 -14.02
CA HIS A 29 -11.11 3.38 -13.92
C HIS A 29 -9.64 3.08 -14.24
N LEU A 30 -9.13 1.90 -13.86
CA LEU A 30 -7.77 1.44 -14.16
C LEU A 30 -7.76 0.05 -14.84
N GLY A 31 -8.77 -0.20 -15.67
CA GLY A 31 -8.99 -1.55 -16.24
C GLY A 31 -9.20 -2.57 -15.13
N GLU A 32 -8.51 -3.72 -15.21
CA GLU A 32 -8.58 -4.80 -14.21
C GLU A 32 -8.20 -4.36 -12.79
N LEU A 33 -7.34 -3.35 -12.64
CA LEU A 33 -6.94 -2.86 -11.31
C LEU A 33 -8.10 -2.17 -10.57
N THR A 34 -9.18 -1.81 -11.28
CA THR A 34 -10.42 -1.33 -10.66
C THR A 34 -11.05 -2.40 -9.76
N ALA A 35 -10.74 -3.69 -9.96
CA ALA A 35 -11.19 -4.74 -9.06
C ALA A 35 -10.53 -4.66 -7.66
N ILE A 36 -9.30 -4.13 -7.58
CA ILE A 36 -8.59 -3.89 -6.30
C ILE A 36 -9.08 -2.59 -5.66
N VAL A 37 -9.39 -1.58 -6.47
CA VAL A 37 -9.87 -0.27 -6.05
C VAL A 37 -11.26 -0.02 -6.64
N PRO A 38 -12.31 -0.70 -6.14
CA PRO A 38 -13.66 -0.61 -6.69
C PRO A 38 -14.26 0.79 -6.47
N PHE A 39 -15.25 1.15 -7.30
CA PHE A 39 -15.84 2.48 -7.29
C PHE A 39 -16.47 2.83 -5.94
N GLU A 40 -17.11 1.85 -5.31
CA GLU A 40 -17.80 1.95 -4.03
C GLU A 40 -16.81 2.28 -2.91
N LEU A 41 -15.61 1.67 -2.95
CA LEU A 41 -14.53 1.98 -2.01
C LEU A 41 -14.05 3.43 -2.20
N VAL A 42 -13.81 3.86 -3.43
CA VAL A 42 -13.39 5.24 -3.71
C VAL A 42 -14.45 6.25 -3.28
N ASP A 43 -15.74 5.95 -3.50
CA ASP A 43 -16.83 6.81 -3.07
C ASP A 43 -16.97 6.90 -1.56
N ALA A 44 -16.83 5.77 -0.86
CA ALA A 44 -16.87 5.71 0.60
C ALA A 44 -15.75 6.59 1.18
N VAL A 45 -14.52 6.40 0.70
CA VAL A 45 -13.35 7.18 1.12
C VAL A 45 -13.52 8.68 0.82
N LEU A 46 -14.02 9.05 -0.36
CA LEU A 46 -14.26 10.45 -0.70
C LEU A 46 -15.34 11.08 0.16
N SER A 47 -16.37 10.30 0.54
CA SER A 47 -17.46 10.75 1.41
C SER A 47 -16.97 10.96 2.83
N GLU A 48 -16.24 9.99 3.39
CA GLU A 48 -15.63 10.06 4.72
C GLU A 48 -14.69 11.26 4.86
N THR A 49 -13.84 11.47 3.87
CA THR A 49 -12.87 12.58 3.84
C THR A 49 -13.48 13.92 3.42
N ARG A 50 -14.78 13.94 3.06
CA ARG A 50 -15.53 15.11 2.60
C ARG A 50 -14.94 15.79 1.37
N VAL A 51 -14.34 15.01 0.48
CA VAL A 51 -13.68 15.48 -0.76
C VAL A 51 -14.58 15.31 -1.99
N VAL A 52 -15.84 14.93 -1.81
CA VAL A 52 -16.84 14.88 -2.89
C VAL A 52 -17.11 16.30 -3.43
N GLN A 53 -17.21 16.42 -4.76
CA GLN A 53 -17.57 17.68 -5.42
C GLN A 53 -18.99 18.14 -5.05
N ARG A 54 -19.19 19.45 -4.82
CA ARG A 54 -20.53 20.04 -4.62
C ARG A 54 -21.39 20.05 -5.88
N ARG A 55 -20.78 20.18 -7.05
CA ARG A 55 -21.45 20.15 -8.36
C ARG A 55 -20.72 19.17 -9.26
N LEU A 56 -21.45 18.31 -9.95
CA LEU A 56 -20.88 17.36 -10.89
C LEU A 56 -20.46 18.10 -12.18
N ARG A 57 -19.15 18.21 -12.39
CA ARG A 57 -18.52 18.77 -13.59
C ARG A 57 -17.60 17.72 -14.22
N ASP A 58 -16.87 18.11 -15.25
CA ASP A 58 -16.07 17.23 -16.10
C ASP A 58 -14.90 16.51 -15.40
N LEU A 59 -14.54 16.93 -14.19
CA LEU A 59 -13.52 16.28 -13.37
C LEU A 59 -14.07 15.97 -11.96
N PRO A 60 -14.87 14.91 -11.80
CA PRO A 60 -15.32 14.44 -10.49
C PRO A 60 -14.15 13.96 -9.62
N SER A 61 -14.31 14.00 -8.30
CA SER A 61 -13.26 13.58 -7.36
C SER A 61 -12.89 12.10 -7.50
N ARG A 62 -13.87 11.21 -7.80
CA ARG A 62 -13.61 9.78 -8.08
C ARG A 62 -12.63 9.60 -9.24
N VAL A 63 -12.88 10.28 -10.36
CA VAL A 63 -11.98 10.28 -11.52
C VAL A 63 -10.60 10.81 -11.13
N GLY A 64 -10.56 11.83 -10.28
CA GLY A 64 -9.31 12.34 -9.76
C GLY A 64 -8.49 11.31 -8.98
N VAL A 65 -9.12 10.45 -8.15
CA VAL A 65 -8.41 9.38 -7.43
C VAL A 65 -7.74 8.42 -8.42
N TYR A 66 -8.47 7.93 -9.41
CA TYR A 66 -7.89 7.07 -10.45
C TYR A 66 -6.83 7.78 -11.30
N PHE A 67 -6.99 9.08 -11.55
CA PHE A 67 -5.95 9.88 -12.20
C PHE A 67 -4.67 9.94 -11.35
N LEU A 68 -4.76 10.12 -10.02
CA LEU A 68 -3.59 10.08 -9.13
C LEU A 68 -2.87 8.73 -9.18
N LEU A 69 -3.63 7.63 -9.11
CA LEU A 69 -3.08 6.28 -9.22
C LEU A 69 -2.41 6.05 -10.58
N ALA A 70 -3.01 6.52 -11.67
CA ALA A 70 -2.41 6.45 -12.99
C ALA A 70 -1.11 7.27 -13.10
N MET A 71 -0.99 8.41 -12.41
CA MET A 71 0.30 9.14 -12.36
C MET A 71 1.40 8.32 -11.69
N CYS A 72 1.06 7.51 -10.67
CA CYS A 72 2.02 6.61 -10.03
C CYS A 72 2.44 5.44 -10.94
N MET A 73 1.54 4.99 -11.83
CA MET A 73 1.85 3.96 -12.83
C MET A 73 2.68 4.48 -14.01
N PHE A 74 2.53 5.77 -14.33
CA PHE A 74 3.23 6.42 -15.44
C PHE A 74 4.02 7.65 -14.96
N PRO A 75 5.05 7.46 -14.10
CA PRO A 75 5.78 8.57 -13.49
C PRO A 75 6.57 9.41 -14.52
N GLU A 76 6.92 8.80 -15.66
CA GLU A 76 7.75 9.40 -16.71
C GLU A 76 7.01 10.39 -17.62
N VAL A 77 5.69 10.56 -17.48
CA VAL A 77 4.88 11.34 -18.43
C VAL A 77 4.06 12.44 -17.77
N GLY A 78 3.84 13.52 -18.53
CA GLY A 78 3.05 14.66 -18.07
C GLY A 78 1.55 14.35 -17.95
N TYR A 79 0.83 15.19 -17.19
CA TYR A 79 -0.58 15.00 -16.84
C TYR A 79 -1.52 14.71 -18.02
N ARG A 80 -1.30 15.37 -19.17
CA ARG A 80 -2.13 15.14 -20.37
C ARG A 80 -1.92 13.75 -20.96
N LEU A 81 -0.70 13.22 -20.90
CA LEU A 81 -0.40 11.89 -21.40
C LEU A 81 -0.87 10.82 -20.41
N VAL A 82 -0.78 11.06 -19.09
CA VAL A 82 -1.45 10.21 -18.08
C VAL A 82 -2.95 10.16 -18.36
N TRP A 83 -3.61 11.31 -18.59
CA TRP A 83 -5.03 11.36 -18.91
C TRP A 83 -5.37 10.60 -20.20
N ALA A 84 -4.55 10.77 -21.26
CA ALA A 84 -4.72 10.05 -22.51
C ALA A 84 -4.60 8.53 -22.31
N LYS A 85 -3.65 8.06 -21.48
CA LYS A 85 -3.50 6.64 -21.14
C LYS A 85 -4.70 6.12 -20.34
N LEU A 86 -5.15 6.89 -19.35
CA LEU A 86 -6.32 6.56 -18.52
C LEU A 86 -7.60 6.39 -19.37
N THR A 87 -7.73 7.17 -20.45
CA THR A 87 -8.94 7.23 -21.28
C THR A 87 -8.82 6.51 -22.62
N ALA A 88 -7.68 5.88 -22.90
CA ALA A 88 -7.39 5.23 -24.19
C ALA A 88 -8.39 4.11 -24.53
N GLY A 89 -8.94 3.43 -23.53
CA GLY A 89 -9.91 2.35 -23.69
C GLY A 89 -11.36 2.80 -23.89
N LEU A 90 -11.64 4.11 -23.92
CA LEU A 90 -13.00 4.67 -23.98
C LEU A 90 -13.37 5.16 -25.38
N SER A 91 -12.90 4.46 -26.42
CA SER A 91 -13.24 4.78 -27.79
C SER A 91 -14.76 4.77 -28.00
N GLY A 92 -15.26 5.76 -28.74
CA GLY A 92 -16.70 5.93 -28.97
C GLY A 92 -17.47 6.63 -27.84
N MET A 93 -16.85 6.90 -26.68
CA MET A 93 -17.47 7.69 -25.60
C MET A 93 -17.00 9.15 -25.66
N PRO A 94 -17.88 10.14 -25.37
CA PRO A 94 -17.48 11.53 -25.26
C PRO A 94 -16.64 11.75 -24.01
N VAL A 95 -15.31 11.74 -24.17
CA VAL A 95 -14.35 12.00 -23.09
C VAL A 95 -13.82 13.43 -23.15
N VAL A 96 -13.86 14.11 -22.01
CA VAL A 96 -13.36 15.47 -21.83
C VAL A 96 -11.84 15.52 -22.07
N ARG A 97 -11.35 16.63 -22.62
CA ARG A 97 -9.91 16.90 -22.78
C ARG A 97 -9.47 18.01 -21.81
N PRO A 98 -9.17 17.67 -20.54
CA PRO A 98 -8.85 18.66 -19.54
C PRO A 98 -7.47 19.30 -19.81
N SER A 99 -7.34 20.57 -19.45
CA SER A 99 -6.04 21.24 -19.48
C SER A 99 -5.12 20.72 -18.36
N THR A 100 -3.80 20.89 -18.53
CA THR A 100 -2.83 20.58 -17.47
C THR A 100 -3.14 21.32 -16.17
N LYS A 101 -3.64 22.57 -16.27
CA LYS A 101 -4.10 23.36 -15.12
C LYS A 101 -5.28 22.68 -14.42
N ALA A 102 -6.29 22.23 -15.16
CA ALA A 102 -7.45 21.59 -14.58
C ALA A 102 -7.09 20.28 -13.84
N LEU A 103 -6.19 19.47 -14.41
CA LEU A 103 -5.69 18.24 -13.76
C LEU A 103 -4.86 18.54 -12.50
N ARG A 104 -4.02 19.57 -12.55
CA ARG A 104 -3.29 20.04 -11.37
C ARG A 104 -4.24 20.52 -10.27
N ASP A 105 -5.26 21.28 -10.63
CA ASP A 105 -6.23 21.84 -9.68
C ASP A 105 -7.12 20.72 -9.10
N LEU A 106 -7.43 19.68 -9.89
CA LEU A 106 -8.07 18.45 -9.40
C LEU A 106 -7.23 17.77 -8.32
N ARG A 107 -5.92 17.55 -8.56
CA ARG A 107 -5.00 16.98 -7.55
C ARG A 107 -4.93 17.84 -6.29
N ARG A 108 -4.87 19.15 -6.42
CA ARG A 108 -4.86 20.08 -5.27
C ARG A 108 -6.17 20.02 -4.47
N ARG A 109 -7.32 19.90 -5.16
CA ARG A 109 -8.63 19.78 -4.52
C ARG A 109 -8.78 18.46 -3.76
N LEU A 110 -8.20 17.38 -4.26
CA LEU A 110 -8.25 16.08 -3.58
C LEU A 110 -7.47 16.07 -2.27
N GLY A 111 -6.26 16.63 -2.27
CA GLY A 111 -5.36 16.54 -1.13
C GLY A 111 -4.91 15.10 -0.83
N SER A 112 -4.31 14.89 0.36
CA SER A 112 -3.77 13.60 0.77
C SER A 112 -4.77 12.73 1.54
N ALA A 113 -5.82 13.31 2.13
CA ALA A 113 -6.74 12.58 3.01
C ALA A 113 -7.42 11.37 2.34
N PRO A 114 -7.99 11.48 1.11
CA PRO A 114 -8.56 10.31 0.43
C PRO A 114 -7.53 9.24 0.11
N VAL A 115 -6.30 9.63 -0.26
CA VAL A 115 -5.24 8.67 -0.61
C VAL A 115 -4.77 7.92 0.64
N ARG A 116 -4.70 8.62 1.78
CA ARG A 116 -4.39 8.00 3.08
C ARG A 116 -5.47 7.01 3.50
N ALA A 117 -6.74 7.40 3.49
CA ALA A 117 -7.83 6.51 3.87
C ALA A 117 -7.93 5.30 2.92
N LEU A 118 -7.72 5.51 1.61
CA LEU A 118 -7.65 4.41 0.65
C LEU A 118 -6.49 3.45 0.96
N PHE A 119 -5.31 3.98 1.28
CA PHE A 119 -4.16 3.17 1.71
C PHE A 119 -4.49 2.39 2.98
N GLU A 120 -5.08 3.01 4.00
CA GLU A 120 -5.42 2.35 5.27
C GLU A 120 -6.42 1.20 5.09
N VAL A 121 -7.33 1.28 4.11
CA VAL A 121 -8.24 0.17 3.77
C VAL A 121 -7.55 -0.96 2.99
N LEU A 122 -6.62 -0.62 2.10
CA LEU A 122 -5.96 -1.59 1.23
C LEU A 122 -4.71 -2.23 1.85
N ALA A 123 -4.07 -1.54 2.78
CA ALA A 123 -2.85 -1.98 3.42
C ALA A 123 -3.16 -3.17 4.35
N GLY A 124 -2.27 -4.16 4.31
CA GLY A 124 -2.41 -5.35 5.13
C GLY A 124 -1.71 -6.56 4.53
N PRO A 125 -1.66 -7.67 5.28
CA PRO A 125 -1.07 -8.91 4.80
C PRO A 125 -1.90 -9.50 3.65
N LEU A 126 -1.25 -9.92 2.57
CA LEU A 126 -1.92 -10.57 1.44
C LEU A 126 -1.67 -12.08 1.38
N ALA A 127 -0.63 -12.57 2.05
CA ALA A 127 -0.31 -13.98 1.97
C ALA A 127 -1.37 -14.84 2.65
N ARG A 128 -1.78 -15.88 1.94
CA ARG A 128 -2.60 -16.95 2.49
C ARG A 128 -1.70 -17.94 3.23
N PRO A 129 -2.15 -18.56 4.33
CA PRO A 129 -1.38 -19.56 5.07
C PRO A 129 -0.80 -20.69 4.21
N THR A 130 -1.45 -21.03 3.10
CA THR A 130 -1.07 -22.12 2.18
C THR A 130 -0.12 -21.69 1.07
N MET A 131 0.18 -20.39 0.94
CA MET A 131 1.04 -19.89 -0.13
C MET A 131 2.52 -20.24 0.19
N PRO A 132 3.23 -20.95 -0.70
CA PRO A 132 4.64 -21.28 -0.47
C PRO A 132 5.52 -20.05 -0.31
N GLY A 133 6.48 -20.10 0.63
CA GLY A 133 7.52 -19.06 0.77
C GLY A 133 7.13 -17.79 1.54
N VAL A 134 5.90 -17.71 2.09
CA VAL A 134 5.42 -16.52 2.82
C VAL A 134 5.51 -16.63 4.34
N ARG A 135 5.95 -17.79 4.85
CA ARG A 135 6.04 -18.09 6.28
C ARG A 135 7.32 -18.84 6.61
N PHE A 136 7.75 -18.68 7.86
CA PHE A 136 8.74 -19.52 8.50
C PHE A 136 8.08 -20.29 9.65
N GLY A 137 7.84 -21.58 9.46
CA GLY A 137 7.04 -22.39 10.40
C GLY A 137 5.64 -21.78 10.59
N PRO A 138 5.20 -21.51 11.84
CA PRO A 138 3.91 -20.87 12.11
C PRO A 138 3.92 -19.35 11.93
N TYR A 139 5.05 -18.72 11.59
CA TYR A 139 5.16 -17.26 11.60
C TYR A 139 5.10 -16.66 10.21
N ARG A 140 4.28 -15.62 10.03
CA ARG A 140 4.28 -14.76 8.84
C ARG A 140 5.52 -13.87 8.88
N THR A 141 6.31 -13.85 7.81
CA THR A 141 7.54 -13.06 7.77
C THR A 141 7.26 -11.62 7.35
N VAL A 142 7.70 -10.67 8.17
CA VAL A 142 7.55 -9.23 7.94
C VAL A 142 8.88 -8.51 8.12
N SER A 143 9.02 -7.31 7.58
CA SER A 143 10.24 -6.51 7.70
C SER A 143 9.93 -5.02 7.73
N PHE A 144 10.79 -4.24 8.37
CA PHE A 144 10.80 -2.79 8.26
C PHE A 144 11.68 -2.41 7.07
N ASP A 145 11.14 -1.60 6.15
CA ASP A 145 11.86 -1.10 4.99
C ASP A 145 11.78 0.43 4.96
N GLY A 146 12.93 1.06 5.20
CA GLY A 146 13.12 2.49 5.29
C GLY A 146 13.68 3.07 3.99
N CYS A 147 13.18 4.25 3.60
CA CYS A 147 13.68 5.00 2.46
C CYS A 147 13.76 6.49 2.82
N SER A 148 14.96 6.95 3.12
CA SER A 148 15.27 8.35 3.44
C SER A 148 15.60 9.22 2.22
N SER A 149 15.62 8.64 1.01
CA SER A 149 16.09 9.31 -0.20
C SER A 149 14.98 9.90 -1.08
N ILE A 150 13.72 9.93 -0.62
CA ILE A 150 12.59 10.42 -1.40
C ILE A 150 12.65 11.95 -1.47
N LYS A 151 13.12 12.47 -2.62
CA LYS A 151 13.19 13.90 -2.89
C LYS A 151 11.80 14.48 -3.15
N VAL A 152 11.51 15.64 -2.57
CA VAL A 152 10.28 16.40 -2.82
C VAL A 152 10.59 17.73 -3.51
N PRO A 153 9.61 18.36 -4.19
CA PRO A 153 9.81 19.64 -4.84
C PRO A 153 10.36 20.70 -3.88
N ASP A 154 11.34 21.47 -4.36
CA ASP A 154 11.92 22.55 -3.59
C ASP A 154 10.93 23.72 -3.48
N SER A 155 10.29 23.83 -2.33
CA SER A 155 9.38 24.92 -1.99
C SER A 155 9.60 25.33 -0.55
N GLU A 156 9.32 26.59 -0.25
CA GLU A 156 9.44 27.14 1.11
C GLU A 156 8.66 26.30 2.13
N ARG A 157 7.44 25.87 1.78
CA ARG A 157 6.62 24.99 2.62
C ARG A 157 7.32 23.66 2.93
N ASN A 158 7.88 23.01 1.91
CA ASN A 158 8.55 21.72 2.09
C ASN A 158 9.84 21.87 2.89
N ARG A 159 10.62 22.92 2.64
CA ARG A 159 11.83 23.26 3.42
C ARG A 159 11.51 23.54 4.88
N GLY A 160 10.46 24.32 5.15
CA GLY A 160 10.03 24.65 6.50
C GLY A 160 9.63 23.43 7.32
N TRP A 161 8.98 22.43 6.69
CA TRP A 161 8.54 21.22 7.37
C TRP A 161 9.64 20.14 7.48
N LEU A 162 10.38 19.89 6.39
CA LEU A 162 11.38 18.80 6.32
C LEU A 162 12.75 19.19 6.85
N GLY A 163 13.04 20.49 6.97
CA GLY A 163 14.30 21.00 7.47
C GLY A 163 15.41 21.03 6.41
N ARG A 164 16.66 20.86 6.87
CA ARG A 164 17.85 21.01 6.00
C ARG A 164 17.93 19.89 4.98
N CYS A 165 18.21 20.26 3.73
CA CYS A 165 18.48 19.30 2.67
C CYS A 165 19.87 18.69 2.86
N PRO A 166 20.01 17.35 2.87
CA PRO A 166 21.32 16.72 2.81
C PRO A 166 22.10 17.22 1.58
N HIS A 167 23.37 17.56 1.78
CA HIS A 167 24.31 17.95 0.71
C HIS A 167 23.85 19.12 -0.19
N GLY A 168 23.03 20.05 0.32
CA GLY A 168 22.58 21.22 -0.44
C GLY A 168 21.59 20.92 -1.56
N GLY A 169 20.97 19.73 -1.56
CA GLY A 169 20.03 19.29 -2.59
C GLY A 169 18.56 19.68 -2.34
N TYR A 170 17.66 18.85 -2.86
CA TYR A 170 16.22 18.95 -2.62
C TYR A 170 15.85 18.48 -1.21
N PRO A 171 14.77 19.01 -0.60
CA PRO A 171 14.24 18.47 0.65
C PRO A 171 13.87 17.00 0.46
N GLN A 172 14.03 16.20 1.51
CA GLN A 172 13.78 14.76 1.48
C GLN A 172 12.77 14.39 2.56
N VAL A 173 11.86 13.49 2.21
CA VAL A 173 10.95 12.85 3.15
C VAL A 173 11.45 11.42 3.40
N GLU A 174 11.43 11.00 4.65
CA GLU A 174 11.67 9.63 5.04
C GLU A 174 10.36 8.86 5.00
N LEU A 175 10.39 7.69 4.38
CA LEU A 175 9.32 6.70 4.40
C LEU A 175 9.80 5.49 5.20
N MET A 176 9.04 5.09 6.20
CA MET A 176 9.20 3.80 6.85
C MET A 176 7.98 2.94 6.57
N THR A 177 8.20 1.70 6.15
CA THR A 177 7.13 0.74 5.90
C THR A 177 7.30 -0.52 6.72
N LEU A 178 6.18 -1.12 7.13
CA LEU A 178 6.13 -2.50 7.56
C LEU A 178 5.59 -3.30 6.39
N VAL A 179 6.37 -4.26 5.90
CA VAL A 179 6.03 -5.06 4.71
C VAL A 179 6.02 -6.55 5.02
N GLU A 180 5.08 -7.26 4.40
CA GLU A 180 5.15 -8.72 4.32
C GLU A 180 6.25 -9.13 3.33
N THR A 181 7.24 -9.89 3.78
CA THR A 181 8.43 -10.17 2.94
C THR A 181 8.15 -11.14 1.79
N GLY A 182 7.17 -12.04 1.95
CA GLY A 182 6.82 -13.04 0.95
C GLY A 182 6.04 -12.47 -0.25
N THR A 183 5.07 -11.58 0.00
CA THR A 183 4.23 -10.98 -1.05
C THR A 183 4.63 -9.55 -1.41
N ARG A 184 5.48 -8.92 -0.59
CA ARG A 184 5.79 -7.49 -0.63
C ARG A 184 4.57 -6.59 -0.39
N ALA A 185 3.52 -7.13 0.21
CA ALA A 185 2.37 -6.33 0.63
C ALA A 185 2.79 -5.34 1.73
N VAL A 186 2.42 -4.08 1.56
CA VAL A 186 2.63 -3.05 2.58
C VAL A 186 1.53 -3.19 3.62
N ILE A 187 1.92 -3.41 4.88
CA ILE A 187 1.01 -3.54 6.02
C ILE A 187 0.74 -2.15 6.62
N ALA A 188 1.79 -1.32 6.71
CA ALA A 188 1.68 0.02 7.24
C ALA A 188 2.81 0.91 6.72
N ALA A 189 2.60 2.23 6.74
CA ALA A 189 3.58 3.21 6.30
C ALA A 189 3.50 4.49 7.11
N VAL A 190 4.65 5.11 7.39
CA VAL A 190 4.76 6.42 8.02
C VAL A 190 5.73 7.28 7.20
N PHE A 191 5.41 8.57 7.09
CA PHE A 191 6.25 9.57 6.44
C PHE A 191 6.66 10.66 7.42
N GLY A 192 7.85 11.22 7.25
CA GLY A 192 8.23 12.44 7.97
C GLY A 192 9.63 12.97 7.63
N PRO A 193 10.13 13.95 8.39
CA PRO A 193 11.47 14.49 8.22
C PRO A 193 12.58 13.45 8.46
N THR A 194 13.65 13.50 7.68
CA THR A 194 14.80 12.57 7.79
C THR A 194 15.62 12.71 9.07
N ARG A 195 15.41 13.79 9.83
CA ARG A 195 16.08 14.02 11.13
C ARG A 195 15.54 13.16 12.28
N GLU A 196 14.39 12.51 12.12
CA GLU A 196 13.81 11.66 13.18
C GLU A 196 14.45 10.27 13.20
N GLY A 197 14.91 9.78 12.05
CA GLY A 197 15.62 8.50 11.90
C GLY A 197 14.71 7.27 11.83
N GLU A 198 15.22 6.23 11.19
CA GLU A 198 14.47 5.03 10.80
C GLU A 198 13.88 4.29 12.01
N THR A 199 14.66 4.12 13.08
CA THR A 199 14.23 3.45 14.31
C THR A 199 13.05 4.15 14.98
N SER A 200 13.01 5.49 14.93
CA SER A 200 11.89 6.28 15.47
C SER A 200 10.60 5.98 14.71
N TYR A 201 10.66 5.97 13.37
CA TYR A 201 9.48 5.64 12.56
C TYR A 201 9.08 4.17 12.65
N ALA A 202 10.04 3.23 12.73
CA ALA A 202 9.75 1.82 12.93
C ALA A 202 9.02 1.58 14.27
N THR A 203 9.42 2.31 15.32
CA THR A 203 8.75 2.27 16.63
C THR A 203 7.27 2.64 16.53
N ARG A 204 6.93 3.63 15.69
CA ARG A 204 5.54 4.04 15.45
C ARG A 204 4.70 2.97 14.76
N LEU A 205 5.33 1.98 14.13
CA LEU A 205 4.67 0.89 13.42
C LEU A 205 4.57 -0.41 14.24
N LEU A 206 5.18 -0.48 15.43
CA LEU A 206 5.20 -1.71 16.25
C LEU A 206 3.81 -2.21 16.63
N HIS A 207 2.82 -1.32 16.73
CA HIS A 207 1.44 -1.69 17.03
C HIS A 207 0.75 -2.53 15.94
N HIS A 208 1.36 -2.65 14.74
CA HIS A 208 0.92 -3.57 13.69
C HIS A 208 1.51 -4.98 13.81
N LEU A 209 2.48 -5.18 14.70
CA LEU A 209 3.06 -6.50 14.95
C LEU A 209 2.10 -7.36 15.78
N SER A 210 2.19 -8.67 15.58
CA SER A 210 1.40 -9.65 16.32
C SER A 210 2.23 -10.89 16.67
N PRO A 211 1.81 -11.72 17.63
CA PRO A 211 2.51 -12.95 18.00
C PRO A 211 2.68 -13.97 16.87
N GLU A 212 1.90 -13.85 15.79
CA GLU A 212 1.99 -14.70 14.61
C GLU A 212 3.03 -14.23 13.59
N MET A 213 3.78 -13.17 13.88
CA MET A 213 4.76 -12.57 12.97
C MET A 213 6.20 -12.87 13.39
N LEU A 214 7.05 -13.09 12.39
CA LEU A 214 8.50 -13.11 12.51
C LEU A 214 9.04 -11.87 11.79
N VAL A 215 9.59 -10.93 12.55
CA VAL A 215 10.19 -9.72 12.02
C VAL A 215 11.63 -10.00 11.62
N LEU A 216 11.93 -9.75 10.35
CA LEU A 216 13.25 -9.82 9.75
C LEU A 216 13.76 -8.39 9.62
N TRP A 217 14.89 -8.05 10.23
CA TRP A 217 15.50 -6.73 9.99
C TRP A 217 17.03 -6.80 9.94
N ASP A 218 17.61 -5.79 9.29
CA ASP A 218 19.03 -5.66 9.10
C ASP A 218 19.73 -5.03 10.31
N ARG A 219 21.03 -4.75 10.18
CA ARG A 219 21.87 -4.26 11.29
C ARG A 219 21.47 -2.86 11.79
N GLY A 220 20.60 -2.12 11.10
CA GLY A 220 20.21 -0.76 11.47
C GLY A 220 19.34 -0.65 12.73
N PHE A 221 18.79 -1.78 13.22
CA PHE A 221 17.86 -1.84 14.35
C PHE A 221 18.43 -2.62 15.54
N ASP A 222 19.58 -2.20 16.06
CA ASP A 222 20.32 -2.90 17.13
C ASP A 222 20.19 -2.27 18.53
N SER A 223 19.44 -1.17 18.68
CA SER A 223 19.23 -0.55 19.98
C SER A 223 18.39 -1.45 20.91
N ASN A 224 18.83 -1.60 22.17
CA ASN A 224 18.15 -2.41 23.19
C ASN A 224 16.69 -1.96 23.43
N ASP A 225 16.43 -0.66 23.37
CA ASP A 225 15.08 -0.10 23.57
C ASP A 225 14.12 -0.55 22.47
N PHE A 226 14.56 -0.53 21.21
CA PHE A 226 13.76 -1.00 20.09
C PHE A 226 13.52 -2.52 20.16
N LEU A 227 14.55 -3.29 20.48
CA LEU A 227 14.43 -4.75 20.68
C LEU A 227 13.41 -5.08 21.78
N THR A 228 13.46 -4.35 22.90
CA THR A 228 12.53 -4.52 24.02
C THR A 228 11.10 -4.16 23.60
N ALA A 229 10.92 -3.04 22.90
CA ALA A 229 9.60 -2.61 22.42
C ALA A 229 9.01 -3.58 21.40
N ALA A 230 9.82 -4.09 20.47
CA ALA A 230 9.39 -5.10 19.51
C ALA A 230 9.03 -6.41 20.19
N HIS A 231 9.83 -6.86 21.17
CA HIS A 231 9.53 -8.07 21.93
C HIS A 231 8.21 -7.96 22.72
N ALA A 232 7.91 -6.78 23.27
CA ALA A 232 6.67 -6.53 24.00
C ALA A 232 5.39 -6.72 23.14
N THR A 233 5.50 -6.70 21.81
CA THR A 233 4.39 -7.02 20.88
C THR A 233 4.07 -8.51 20.80
N GLY A 234 4.95 -9.37 21.33
CA GLY A 234 4.87 -10.83 21.23
C GLY A 234 5.38 -11.41 19.89
N ALA A 235 5.72 -10.55 18.92
CA ALA A 235 6.31 -11.00 17.66
C ALA A 235 7.69 -11.65 17.89
N GLN A 236 8.02 -12.62 17.04
CA GLN A 236 9.34 -13.20 16.99
C GLN A 236 10.27 -12.28 16.19
N VAL A 237 11.56 -12.25 16.55
CA VAL A 237 12.54 -11.38 15.88
C VAL A 237 13.72 -12.21 15.39
N LEU A 238 14.12 -11.99 14.15
CA LEU A 238 15.37 -12.47 13.58
C LEU A 238 16.16 -11.28 13.02
N ALA A 239 17.28 -10.95 13.67
CA ALA A 239 18.08 -9.78 13.36
C ALA A 239 19.48 -10.18 12.89
N ALA A 240 20.00 -9.46 11.89
CA ALA A 240 21.43 -9.46 11.62
C ALA A 240 22.13 -8.55 12.65
N SER A 241 23.05 -9.08 13.45
CA SER A 241 23.83 -8.26 14.40
C SER A 241 25.13 -7.76 13.78
N ALA A 242 25.46 -6.48 14.02
CA ALA A 242 26.79 -5.93 13.75
C ALA A 242 27.79 -6.19 14.88
N SER A 243 27.30 -6.47 16.10
CA SER A 243 28.15 -6.68 17.28
C SER A 243 28.18 -8.16 17.70
N ALA A 244 29.35 -8.64 18.14
CA ALA A 244 29.51 -9.96 18.76
C ALA A 244 28.82 -10.06 20.14
N ALA A 245 28.28 -8.95 20.66
CA ALA A 245 27.71 -8.85 22.01
C ALA A 245 26.19 -9.12 22.06
N ALA A 246 25.51 -9.22 20.92
CA ALA A 246 24.08 -9.55 20.88
C ALA A 246 23.83 -11.06 21.00
N HIS A 247 24.40 -11.71 22.02
CA HIS A 247 23.98 -13.05 22.44
C HIS A 247 22.93 -12.94 23.55
N GLN A 248 21.77 -12.38 23.22
CA GLN A 248 20.54 -12.86 23.85
C GLN A 248 20.02 -14.00 23.00
N SER A 249 20.18 -15.22 23.50
CA SER A 249 19.64 -16.43 22.87
C SER A 249 18.12 -16.37 22.90
N PHE A 250 17.53 -15.70 21.93
CA PHE A 250 16.09 -15.71 21.72
C PHE A 250 15.73 -17.07 21.14
N LYS A 251 15.43 -18.04 22.01
CA LYS A 251 14.92 -19.34 21.58
C LYS A 251 13.56 -19.10 20.94
N LEU A 252 13.47 -19.30 19.62
CA LEU A 252 12.20 -19.51 18.94
C LEU A 252 11.50 -20.68 19.65
N SER A 253 10.54 -20.38 20.52
CA SER A 253 9.75 -21.42 21.18
C SER A 253 8.85 -22.08 20.12
N PRO A 254 8.85 -23.41 19.96
CA PRO A 254 8.07 -24.07 18.92
C PRO A 254 6.59 -24.26 19.26
N THR A 255 6.09 -23.72 20.37
CA THR A 255 4.74 -24.02 20.86
C THR A 255 3.70 -23.01 20.40
N PRO A 256 2.75 -23.38 19.53
CA PRO A 256 1.60 -22.53 19.24
C PRO A 256 0.71 -22.38 20.48
N PRO A 257 -0.03 -21.26 20.64
CA PRO A 257 -1.02 -21.12 21.70
C PRO A 257 -2.14 -22.16 21.48
N THR A 258 -2.19 -23.17 22.35
CA THR A 258 -3.29 -24.13 22.38
C THR A 258 -4.43 -23.53 23.20
N SER A 259 -5.47 -23.04 22.54
CA SER A 259 -6.75 -22.76 23.20
C SER A 259 -7.46 -24.08 23.51
N ARG A 260 -7.14 -24.70 24.65
CA ARG A 260 -8.01 -25.75 25.19
C ARG A 260 -9.21 -25.10 25.86
N SER A 261 -10.34 -25.05 25.15
CA SER A 261 -11.65 -24.81 25.78
C SER A 261 -11.96 -26.02 26.66
N SER A 262 -11.95 -25.86 27.99
CA SER A 262 -12.49 -26.88 28.89
C SER A 262 -14.01 -26.81 28.88
N ALA A 263 -14.65 -27.57 27.99
CA ALA A 263 -16.07 -27.87 28.11
C ALA A 263 -16.26 -28.85 29.28
N ALA A 264 -16.48 -28.31 30.48
CA ALA A 264 -16.92 -29.10 31.62
C ALA A 264 -18.42 -29.41 31.48
N SER A 265 -18.73 -30.54 30.85
CA SER A 265 -20.05 -31.17 30.89
C SER A 265 -20.39 -31.54 32.34
N ARG A 266 -21.29 -30.80 32.99
CA ARG A 266 -21.95 -31.23 34.22
C ARG A 266 -23.12 -32.14 33.84
N CYS A 267 -22.93 -33.43 34.06
CA CYS A 267 -24.00 -34.42 34.05
C CYS A 267 -24.79 -34.25 35.36
N ALA A 268 -26.02 -33.72 35.28
CA ALA A 268 -26.93 -33.66 36.41
C ALA A 268 -27.76 -34.95 36.43
N SER A 269 -27.54 -35.77 37.45
CA SER A 269 -28.35 -36.92 37.79
C SER A 269 -29.65 -36.45 38.46
N SER A 270 -30.79 -36.64 37.78
CA SER A 270 -32.11 -36.59 38.40
C SER A 270 -32.48 -37.99 38.90
N LYS A 271 -32.89 -38.08 40.17
CA LYS A 271 -33.58 -39.24 40.76
C LYS A 271 -34.89 -38.73 41.39
N PRO A 272 -35.99 -39.49 41.32
CA PRO A 272 -37.33 -38.91 41.43
C PRO A 272 -37.87 -38.96 42.87
N ARG A 273 -38.76 -38.01 43.17
CA ARG A 273 -39.97 -38.18 43.99
C ARG A 273 -41.09 -37.42 43.32
#